data_AF-A0A182TJZ9-F1
#
_entry.id   AF-A0A182TJZ9-F1
#
_cell.length_a   1.000
_cell.length_b   1.000
_cell.length_c   1.000
_cell.angle_alpha   90.00
_cell.angle_beta   90.00
_cell.angle_gamma   90.00
#
_symmetry.space_group_name_H-M   'P 1'
#
loop_
_entity.id
_entity.type
_entity.pdbx_description
1 polymer ?
#
loop_
_entity_poly.entity_id
_entity_poly.type
_entity_poly.pdbx_seq_one_letter_code
_entity_poly.pdbx_strand_id
1 'polypeptide(L)'
;MRCNVANGFVECEQESCPAVDDCYIYKKKGPDECCDKCIGCLYEGRHIDSGTEWTDPDDPCMHYKCVSGVVTRSEMKCYAPCSDPSPPRKGQCCPTCLVTMLGKNGVWKKGVDN
;
A
#
# COMPACT_ATOMS: atom_id res chain seq x y z
N MET A 1 18.23 0.03 -23.96
CA MET A 1 19.13 1.15 -24.30
C MET A 1 18.47 1.95 -25.40
N ARG A 2 18.13 3.21 -25.12
CA ARG A 2 17.52 4.11 -26.10
C ARG A 2 18.55 5.18 -26.43
N CYS A 3 18.86 5.32 -27.71
CA CYS A 3 19.78 6.35 -28.18
C CYS A 3 19.02 7.34 -29.05
N ASN A 4 19.22 8.63 -28.80
CA ASN A 4 18.73 9.71 -29.65
C ASN A 4 19.89 10.60 -30.09
N VAL A 5 19.74 11.20 -31.26
CA VAL A 5 20.67 12.21 -31.73
C VAL A 5 20.18 13.57 -31.23
N ALA A 6 21.00 14.24 -30.43
CA ALA A 6 20.78 15.60 -29.97
C ALA A 6 21.99 16.45 -30.37
N ASN A 7 21.76 17.52 -31.13
CA ASN A 7 22.81 18.46 -31.56
C ASN A 7 24.02 17.82 -32.27
N GLY A 8 23.80 16.73 -33.02
CA GLY A 8 24.87 16.01 -33.71
C GLY A 8 25.68 15.05 -32.84
N PHE A 9 25.34 14.93 -31.55
CA PHE A 9 25.90 13.93 -30.64
C PHE A 9 24.89 12.81 -30.40
N VAL A 10 25.39 11.59 -30.25
CA VAL A 10 24.57 10.44 -29.85
C VAL A 10 24.53 10.40 -28.34
N GLU A 11 23.34 10.54 -27.77
CA GLU A 11 23.09 10.39 -26.35
C GLU A 11 22.33 9.07 -26.15
N CYS A 12 22.89 8.18 -25.34
CA CYS A 12 22.32 6.87 -25.08
C CYS A 12 21.98 6.75 -23.59
N GLU A 13 20.71 6.51 -23.30
CA GLU A 13 20.26 6.16 -21.96
C GLU A 13 20.11 4.65 -21.83
N GLN A 14 20.72 4.12 -20.77
CA GLN A 14 20.46 2.76 -20.32
C GLN A 14 19.22 2.78 -19.43
N GLU A 15 18.19 2.01 -19.80
CA GLU A 15 17.04 1.81 -18.92
C GLU A 15 17.54 1.17 -17.62
N SER A 16 17.37 1.87 -16.51
CA SER A 16 17.68 1.35 -15.19
C SER A 16 16.57 0.41 -14.75
N CYS A 17 16.96 -0.75 -14.22
CA CYS A 17 15.99 -1.68 -13.65
C CYS A 17 15.51 -1.15 -12.29
N PRO A 18 14.21 -1.30 -11.99
CA PRO A 18 13.71 -0.96 -10.67
C PRO A 18 14.47 -1.77 -9.61
N ALA A 19 14.79 -1.11 -8.50
CA ALA A 19 15.40 -1.79 -7.36
C ALA A 19 14.44 -2.90 -6.90
N VAL A 20 14.98 -4.12 -6.76
CA VAL A 20 14.21 -5.29 -6.33
C VAL A 20 14.37 -5.47 -4.82
N ASP A 21 14.29 -4.36 -4.08
CA ASP A 21 14.40 -4.37 -2.63
C ASP A 21 13.23 -5.18 -2.04
N ASP A 22 13.48 -5.94 -0.97
CA ASP A 22 12.51 -6.89 -0.38
C ASP A 22 11.96 -7.96 -1.34
N CYS A 23 12.71 -8.36 -2.37
CA CYS A 23 12.37 -9.50 -3.23
C CYS A 23 13.33 -10.68 -3.06
N TYR A 24 12.82 -11.77 -2.49
CA TYR A 24 13.59 -13.00 -2.27
C TYR A 24 13.54 -13.96 -3.46
N ILE A 25 12.48 -13.88 -4.29
CA ILE A 25 12.30 -14.75 -5.45
C ILE A 25 11.92 -13.91 -6.66
N TYR A 26 12.80 -13.93 -7.67
CA TYR A 26 12.63 -13.21 -8.93
C TYR A 26 12.79 -14.14 -10.12
N LYS A 27 12.10 -13.79 -11.21
CA LYS A 27 12.29 -14.41 -12.52
C LYS A 27 13.42 -13.68 -13.23
N LYS A 28 14.42 -14.44 -13.68
CA LYS A 28 15.46 -13.90 -14.56
C LYS A 28 14.86 -13.42 -15.87
N LYS A 29 15.34 -12.28 -16.33
CA LYS A 29 14.94 -11.70 -17.62
C LYS A 29 15.15 -12.67 -18.77
N GLY A 30 14.17 -12.75 -19.66
CA GLY A 30 14.32 -13.43 -20.95
C GLY A 30 15.19 -12.65 -21.95
N PRO A 31 15.47 -13.22 -23.13
CA PRO A 31 16.27 -12.57 -24.18
C PRO A 31 15.75 -11.19 -24.62
N ASP A 32 14.43 -11.01 -24.58
CA ASP A 32 13.74 -9.78 -25.01
C ASP A 32 13.30 -8.89 -23.83
N GLU A 33 13.67 -9.23 -22.59
CA GLU A 33 13.31 -8.44 -21.41
C GLU A 33 14.51 -7.64 -20.90
N CYS A 34 14.28 -6.38 -20.53
CA CYS A 34 15.34 -5.51 -20.02
C CYS A 34 15.79 -5.92 -18.60
N CYS A 35 14.83 -6.31 -17.75
CA CYS A 35 15.00 -6.42 -16.30
C CYS A 35 14.45 -7.72 -15.73
N ASP A 36 15.11 -8.19 -14.67
CA ASP A 36 14.56 -9.23 -13.81
C ASP A 36 13.27 -8.73 -13.17
N LYS A 37 12.32 -9.63 -12.94
CA LYS A 37 11.01 -9.29 -12.39
C LYS A 37 10.79 -10.05 -11.11
N CYS A 38 10.45 -9.34 -10.04
CA CYS A 38 10.01 -9.99 -8.81
C CYS A 38 8.73 -10.78 -9.07
N ILE A 39 8.65 -11.99 -8.51
CA ILE A 39 7.51 -12.87 -8.77
C ILE A 39 6.28 -12.34 -8.04
N GLY A 40 5.20 -12.09 -8.79
CA GLY A 40 3.89 -11.74 -8.25
C GLY A 40 3.15 -12.94 -7.66
N CYS A 41 2.00 -12.69 -7.05
CA CYS A 41 1.18 -13.70 -6.38
C CYS A 41 -0.04 -14.08 -7.22
N LEU A 42 -0.54 -15.30 -7.01
CA LEU A 42 -1.86 -15.70 -7.47
C LEU A 42 -2.82 -15.69 -6.28
N TYR A 43 -3.71 -14.71 -6.23
CA TYR A 43 -4.70 -14.55 -5.17
C TYR A 43 -6.10 -14.56 -5.78
N GLU A 44 -6.95 -15.49 -5.35
CA GLU A 44 -8.32 -15.66 -5.85
C GLU A 44 -8.40 -15.72 -7.39
N GLY A 45 -7.43 -16.39 -8.02
CA GLY A 45 -7.35 -16.53 -9.48
C GLY A 45 -6.86 -15.27 -10.22
N ARG A 46 -6.48 -14.21 -9.50
CA ARG A 46 -5.93 -12.98 -10.07
C ARG A 46 -4.42 -12.89 -9.81
N HIS A 47 -3.70 -12.43 -10.82
CA HIS A 47 -2.29 -12.09 -10.66
C HIS A 47 -2.16 -10.73 -9.98
N ILE A 48 -1.39 -10.69 -8.90
CA ILE A 48 -1.09 -9.50 -8.12
C ILE A 48 0.41 -9.25 -8.21
N ASP A 49 0.80 -8.04 -8.58
CA ASP A 49 2.21 -7.68 -8.69
C ASP A 49 2.90 -7.72 -7.32
N SER A 50 4.17 -8.12 -7.29
CA SER A 50 4.94 -8.11 -6.06
C SER A 50 5.12 -6.68 -5.55
N GLY A 51 5.00 -6.49 -4.24
CA GLY A 51 4.97 -5.19 -3.57
C GLY A 51 3.56 -4.61 -3.40
N THR A 52 2.54 -5.18 -4.05
CA THR A 52 1.16 -4.68 -3.92
C THR A 52 0.61 -4.93 -2.52
N GLU A 53 -0.02 -3.90 -1.96
CA GLU A 53 -0.77 -3.95 -0.71
C GLU A 53 -2.24 -3.60 -0.97
N TRP A 54 -3.17 -4.30 -0.33
CA TRP A 54 -4.60 -4.03 -0.44
C TRP A 54 -5.33 -4.36 0.86
N THR A 55 -6.51 -3.77 1.02
CA THR A 55 -7.42 -4.04 2.15
C THR A 55 -8.57 -4.91 1.64
N ASP A 56 -9.09 -5.76 2.52
CA ASP A 56 -10.30 -6.52 2.26
C ASP A 56 -11.49 -5.56 2.03
N PRO A 57 -12.28 -5.74 0.96
CA PRO A 57 -13.42 -4.87 0.68
C PRO A 57 -14.55 -5.02 1.72
N ASP A 58 -14.65 -6.18 2.37
CA ASP A 58 -15.69 -6.48 3.35
C ASP A 58 -15.20 -6.27 4.79
N ASP A 59 -13.89 -6.36 5.04
CA ASP A 59 -13.27 -6.12 6.34
C ASP A 59 -12.15 -5.05 6.28
N PRO A 60 -12.43 -3.78 6.65
CA PRO A 60 -11.43 -2.71 6.61
C PRO A 60 -10.26 -2.91 7.58
N CYS A 61 -10.36 -3.87 8.51
CA CYS A 61 -9.28 -4.23 9.43
C CYS A 61 -8.33 -5.29 8.86
N MET A 62 -8.67 -5.91 7.73
CA MET A 62 -7.87 -6.99 7.15
C MET A 62 -7.08 -6.47 5.96
N HIS A 63 -5.75 -6.58 6.06
CA HIS A 63 -4.83 -6.15 5.02
C HIS A 63 -4.08 -7.34 4.43
N TYR A 64 -3.68 -7.17 3.18
CA TYR A 64 -2.93 -8.15 2.43
C TYR A 64 -1.74 -7.48 1.77
N LYS A 65 -0.65 -8.24 1.64
CA LYS A 65 0.55 -7.85 0.92
C LYS A 65 1.05 -9.01 0.09
N CYS A 66 1.34 -8.75 -1.19
CA CYS A 66 1.99 -9.71 -2.07
C CYS A 66 3.48 -9.42 -2.14
N VAL A 67 4.34 -10.39 -1.81
CA VAL A 67 5.79 -10.29 -2.02
C VAL A 67 6.35 -11.63 -2.49
N SER A 68 7.08 -11.63 -3.61
CA SER A 68 7.82 -12.82 -4.09
C SER A 68 6.95 -14.10 -4.16
N GLY A 69 5.71 -13.98 -4.63
CA GLY A 69 4.76 -15.09 -4.75
C GLY A 69 4.01 -15.46 -3.47
N VAL A 70 4.28 -14.78 -2.35
CA VAL A 70 3.62 -15.03 -1.06
C VAL A 70 2.62 -13.91 -0.76
N VAL A 71 1.39 -14.29 -0.45
CA VAL A 71 0.37 -13.37 0.08
C VAL A 71 0.38 -13.46 1.60
N THR A 72 0.75 -12.36 2.25
CA THR A 72 0.68 -12.20 3.70
C THR A 72 -0.63 -11.52 4.06
N ARG A 73 -1.38 -12.10 5.00
CA ARG A 73 -2.59 -11.50 5.59
C ARG A 73 -2.26 -10.97 6.98
N SER A 74 -2.67 -9.73 7.28
CA SER A 74 -2.51 -9.09 8.58
C SER A 74 -3.81 -8.47 9.06
N GLU A 75 -4.11 -8.66 10.34
CA GLU A 75 -5.27 -8.07 10.99
C GLU A 75 -4.84 -6.86 11.83
N MET A 76 -5.44 -5.70 11.57
CA MET A 76 -5.25 -4.52 12.38
C MET A 76 -6.05 -4.64 13.68
N LYS A 77 -5.37 -4.43 14.82
CA LYS A 77 -6.01 -4.33 16.13
C LYS A 77 -5.89 -2.90 16.65
N CYS A 78 -7.02 -2.28 16.91
CA CYS A 78 -7.08 -0.90 17.38
C CYS A 78 -7.06 -0.84 18.91
N TYR A 79 -6.31 0.12 19.45
CA TYR A 79 -6.33 0.46 20.86
C TYR A 79 -6.97 1.84 21.03
N ALA A 80 -8.04 1.94 21.81
CA ALA A 80 -8.75 3.18 22.09
C ALA A 80 -8.71 3.46 23.60
N PRO A 81 -7.83 4.37 24.08
CA PRO A 81 -7.70 4.69 25.50
C PRO A 81 -8.78 5.65 25.99
N CYS A 82 -10.07 5.33 25.75
CA CYS A 82 -11.20 6.10 26.23
C CYS A 82 -12.33 5.19 26.69
N SER A 83 -13.15 5.66 27.63
CA SER A 83 -14.20 4.85 28.25
C SER A 83 -15.38 4.54 27.32
N ASP A 84 -15.63 5.39 26.32
CA ASP A 84 -16.75 5.27 25.38
C ASP A 84 -16.31 5.68 23.95
N PRO A 85 -15.59 4.80 23.23
CA PRO A 85 -15.16 5.07 21.86
C PRO A 85 -16.34 5.02 20.89
N SER A 86 -16.41 5.97 19.97
CA SER A 86 -17.40 5.95 18.89
C SER A 86 -17.06 4.85 17.87
N PRO A 87 -18.07 4.16 17.31
CA PRO A 87 -17.84 3.09 16.36
C PRO A 87 -17.12 3.60 15.10
N PRO A 88 -16.32 2.75 14.43
CA PRO A 88 -15.65 3.10 13.18
C PRO A 88 -16.65 3.61 12.14
N ARG A 89 -16.23 4.56 11.31
CA ARG A 89 -17.04 4.98 10.15
C ARG A 89 -17.09 3.84 9.12
N LYS A 90 -18.08 3.89 8.23
CA LYS A 90 -18.15 2.94 7.10
C LYS A 90 -16.84 2.97 6.31
N GLY A 91 -16.20 1.81 6.13
CA GLY A 91 -14.92 1.66 5.46
C GLY A 91 -13.68 1.94 6.31
N GLN A 92 -13.82 2.23 7.61
CA GLN A 92 -12.70 2.37 8.54
C GLN A 92 -12.67 1.20 9.51
N CYS A 93 -11.45 0.78 9.89
CA CYS A 93 -11.26 -0.27 10.88
C CYS A 93 -11.45 0.24 12.31
N CYS A 94 -10.81 1.36 12.64
CA CYS A 94 -10.66 1.76 14.04
C CYS A 94 -11.76 2.69 14.54
N PRO A 95 -12.17 2.52 15.81
CA PRO A 95 -13.07 3.46 16.46
C PRO A 95 -12.34 4.77 16.75
N THR A 96 -13.10 5.84 17.02
CA THR A 96 -12.50 7.13 17.37
C THR A 96 -12.99 7.62 18.72
N CYS A 97 -12.11 8.24 19.50
CA CYS A 97 -12.48 8.82 20.78
C CYS A 97 -13.13 10.20 20.55
N LEU A 98 -14.27 10.42 21.19
CA LEU A 98 -14.93 11.72 21.15
C LEU A 98 -14.38 12.60 22.28
N VAL A 99 -13.86 13.75 21.91
CA VAL A 99 -13.45 14.79 22.86
C VAL A 99 -14.54 15.85 22.97
N THR A 100 -14.82 16.30 24.19
CA THR A 100 -15.75 17.40 24.42
C THR A 100 -15.02 18.72 24.16
N MET A 101 -15.31 19.35 23.02
CA MET A 101 -14.69 20.60 22.60
C MET A 101 -15.60 21.79 22.94
N LEU A 102 -15.06 22.86 23.52
CA LEU A 102 -15.81 24.10 23.74
C LEU A 102 -15.98 24.82 22.40
N GLY A 103 -17.21 24.89 21.88
CA GLY A 103 -17.51 25.60 20.65
C GLY A 103 -17.35 27.12 20.82
N LYS A 104 -17.16 27.85 19.70
CA LYS A 104 -17.03 29.32 19.67
C LYS A 104 -18.19 30.09 20.31
N ASN A 105 -19.33 29.43 20.53
CA ASN A 105 -20.51 29.98 21.18
C ASN A 105 -20.57 29.66 22.69
N GLY A 106 -19.48 29.16 23.28
CA GLY A 106 -19.44 28.68 24.68
C GLY A 106 -20.21 27.37 24.92
N VAL A 107 -20.66 26.70 23.85
CA VAL A 107 -21.41 25.44 23.92
C VAL A 107 -20.48 24.26 23.69
N TRP A 108 -20.48 23.30 24.60
CA TRP A 108 -19.76 22.04 24.48
C TRP A 108 -20.30 21.21 23.31
N LYS A 109 -19.41 20.77 22.42
CA LYS A 109 -19.74 19.90 21.28
C LYS A 109 -18.88 18.64 21.33
N LYS A 110 -19.45 17.51 20.94
CA LYS A 110 -18.68 16.28 20.70
C LYS A 110 -17.87 16.48 19.41
N GLY A 111 -16.55 16.46 19.52
CA GLY A 111 -15.60 16.50 18.41
C GLY A 111 -14.80 15.20 18.33
N VAL A 112 -14.15 14.98 17.19
CA VAL A 112 -13.27 13.83 16.95
C VAL A 112 -11.83 14.32 17.16
N ASP A 113 -10.97 13.57 17.85
CA ASP A 113 -9.53 13.86 17.78
C ASP A 113 -9.02 13.53 16.37
N ASN A 114 -8.07 14.32 15.86
CA ASN A 114 -7.52 14.13 14.53
C ASN A 114 -6.01 14.17 14.59
#